data_AF-A0A731TAS0-F1
#
_entry.id   AF-A0A731TAS0-F1
#
_cell.length_a   1.000
_cell.length_b   1.000
_cell.length_c   1.000
_cell.angle_alpha   90.00
_cell.angle_beta   90.00
_cell.angle_gamma   90.00
#
_symmetry.space_group_name_H-M   'P 1'
#
loop_
_entity.id
_entity.type
_entity.pdbx_description
1 polymer ?
#
loop_
_entity_poly.entity_id
_entity_poly.type
_entity_poly.pdbx_seq_one_letter_code
_entity_poly.pdbx_strand_id
1 'polypeptide(L)' 'MDKIIFPILTVKQIKAAKPKEKPYQLLDDNALYLYVPVRLKVNSTC' A
#
# COMPACT_ATOMS: atom_id res chain seq x y z
N MET A 1 0.93 -3.94 28.44
CA MET A 1 0.07 -3.68 27.27
C MET A 1 0.84 -2.71 26.39
N ASP A 2 1.79 -3.22 25.61
CA ASP A 2 2.49 -2.41 24.63
C ASP A 2 1.44 -1.90 23.65
N LYS A 3 1.18 -0.60 23.65
CA LYS A 3 0.35 0.04 22.63
C LYS A 3 0.95 -0.36 21.29
N ILE A 4 0.27 -1.25 20.56
CA ILE A 4 0.58 -1.49 19.15
C ILE A 4 0.21 -0.18 18.47
N ILE A 5 1.19 0.72 18.33
CA ILE A 5 1.04 1.95 17.57
C ILE A 5 1.07 1.53 16.11
N PHE A 6 -0.09 1.47 15.48
CA PHE A 6 -0.15 1.41 14.03
C PHE A 6 0.37 2.76 13.52
N PRO A 7 1.46 2.79 12.74
CA PRO A 7 2.04 4.04 12.26
C PRO A 7 1.05 4.72 11.31
N ILE A 8 0.76 6.00 11.57
CA ILE A 8 -0.06 6.80 10.66
C ILE A 8 0.68 6.96 9.31
N LEU A 9 0.03 6.60 8.21
CA LEU A 9 0.55 6.73 6.86
C LEU A 9 0.62 8.20 6.46
N THR A 10 1.84 8.62 6.13
CA THR A 10 2.08 9.97 5.61
C THR A 10 1.88 10.02 4.10
N VAL A 11 1.54 11.21 3.60
CA VAL A 11 1.44 11.49 2.14
C VAL A 11 2.73 11.09 1.40
N LYS A 12 3.90 11.24 2.04
CA LYS A 12 5.19 10.84 1.45
C LYS A 12 5.27 9.32 1.26
N GLN A 13 4.84 8.54 2.25
CA GLN A 13 4.81 7.07 2.16
C GLN A 13 3.82 6.59 1.09
N ILE A 14 2.64 7.20 1.02
CA ILE A 14 1.63 6.90 -0.01
C ILE A 14 2.19 7.17 -1.41
N LYS A 15 2.83 8.32 -1.61
CA LYS A 15 3.46 8.67 -2.91
C LYS A 15 4.64 7.78 -3.26
N ALA A 16 5.37 7.27 -2.27
CA ALA A 16 6.48 6.34 -2.47
C ALA A 16 6.02 4.90 -2.74
N ALA A 17 4.77 4.55 -2.40
CA ALA A 17 4.21 3.24 -2.64
C ALA A 17 4.07 2.98 -4.15
N LYS A 18 4.75 1.93 -4.64
CA LYS A 18 4.71 1.53 -6.04
C LYS A 18 4.31 0.06 -6.12
N PRO A 19 3.54 -0.34 -7.16
CA PRO A 19 3.26 -1.73 -7.45
C PRO A 19 4.52 -2.58 -7.48
N LYS A 20 4.45 -3.73 -6.81
CA LYS A 20 5.52 -4.73 -6.73
C LYS A 20 5.09 -6.00 -7.47
N GLU A 21 5.92 -7.03 -7.41
CA GLU A 21 5.65 -8.36 -7.97
C GLU A 21 4.43 -9.04 -7.33
N LYS A 22 4.18 -8.78 -6.03
CA LYS A 22 2.99 -9.24 -5.30
C LYS A 22 2.22 -8.06 -4.72
N PRO A 23 0.88 -8.16 -4.63
CA PRO A 23 0.08 -7.14 -3.98
C PRO A 23 0.44 -7.08 -2.50
N TYR A 24 0.39 -5.88 -1.93
CA TYR A 24 0.68 -5.67 -0.51
C TYR A 24 -0.20 -4.58 0.08
N GLN A 25 -0.24 -4.54 1.40
CA GLN A 25 -1.03 -3.57 2.16
C GLN A 25 -0.10 -2.78 3.08
N LEU A 26 -0.35 -1.48 3.18
CA LEU A 26 0.24 -0.62 4.19
C LEU A 26 -0.83 -0.33 5.22
N LEU A 27 -0.62 -0.78 6.46
CA LEU A 27 -1.53 -0.50 7.56
C LEU A 27 -1.38 0.96 7.99
N ASP A 28 -2.51 1.57 8.29
CA ASP A 28 -2.63 2.88 8.93
C ASP A 28 -3.30 2.68 10.30
N ASP A 29 -3.35 3.74 11.10
CA ASP A 29 -4.11 3.70 12.35
C ASP A 29 -5.63 3.52 12.09
N ASN A 30 -6.40 3.18 13.13
CA ASN A 30 -7.85 2.97 13.04
C ASN A 30 -8.30 1.87 12.05
N ALA A 31 -7.51 0.80 11.89
CA ALA A 31 -7.80 -0.32 10.99
C ALA A 31 -7.98 0.06 9.52
N LEU A 32 -7.47 1.23 9.12
CA LEU A 32 -7.39 1.64 7.73
C LEU A 32 -6.15 1.02 7.08
N TYR A 33 -6.18 0.79 5.77
CA TYR A 33 -5.02 0.34 5.03
C TYR A 33 -5.04 0.84 3.58
N LEU A 34 -3.85 1.04 3.00
CA LEU A 34 -3.67 1.26 1.57
C LEU A 34 -3.34 -0.07 0.89
N TYR A 35 -4.23 -0.54 0.03
CA TYR A 35 -3.98 -1.68 -0.85
C TYR A 35 -3.22 -1.23 -2.10
N VAL A 36 -2.07 -1.85 -2.37
CA VAL A 36 -1.25 -1.57 -3.55
C VAL A 36 -1.31 -2.80 -4.48
N PRO A 37 -2.01 -2.71 -5.62
CA PRO A 37 -2.12 -3.83 -6.55
C PRO A 37 -0.81 -4.04 -7.32
N VAL A 38 -0.70 -5.20 -7.96
CA VAL A 38 0.34 -5.45 -8.96
C VAL A 38 0.08 -4.61 -10.20
N ARG A 39 1.15 -4.19 -10.90
CA ARG A 39 1.01 -3.58 -12.21
C ARG A 39 0.73 -4.69 -13.21
N LEU A 40 -0.53 -4.82 -13.62
CA LEU A 40 -0.86 -5.59 -14.80
C LEU A 40 -0.27 -4.86 -16.01
N LYS A 41 0.71 -5.46 -16.68
CA LYS A 41 1.16 -5.03 -18.00
C LYS A 41 0.04 -5.39 -18.96
N VAL A 42 -0.88 -4.44 -19.21
CA VAL A 42 -1.81 -4.59 -20.32
C VAL A 42 -1.00 -4.38 -21.59
N ASN A 43 -0.62 -5.48 -22.22
CA ASN A 43 -0.15 -5.50 -23.59
C ASN A 43 -1.34 -5.14 -24.49
N SER A 44 -1.49 -3.84 -24.73
CA SER A 44 -2.42 -3.28 -25.71
C SER A 44 -1.97 -3.69 -27.12
N THR A 45 -2.33 -4.90 -27.52
CA THR A 45 -2.41 -5.31 -28.92
C THR A 45 -3.87 -5.63 -29.18
N CYS A 46 -4.54 -4.71 -29.88
CA CYS A 46 -5.83 -4.92 -30.52
C CYS A 46 -5.69 -5.84 -31.72
#